data_AF-A0A1A1YGA8-F1
#
_entry.id   AF-A0A1A1YGA8-F1
#
_cell.length_a   1.000
_cell.length_b   1.000
_cell.length_c   1.000
_cell.angle_alpha   90.00
_cell.angle_beta   90.00
_cell.angle_gamma   90.00
#
_symmetry.space_group_name_H-M   'P 1'
#
loop_
_entity.id
_entity.type
_entity.pdbx_description
1 polymer ?
#
loop_
_entity_poly.entity_id
_entity_poly.type
_entity_poly.pdbx_seq_one_letter_code
_entity_poly.pdbx_strand_id
1 'polypeptide(L)' 'MPDSEHLPDDVPVADAVEQTRTPTEPALDEEASAEPPDSPPLEATEADWQEQLEVVDLDPEDVDLDLS' A
#
# COMPACT_ATOMS: atom_id res chain seq x y z
N MET A 1 -22.14 16.27 28.01
CA MET A 1 -21.28 15.49 27.10
C MET A 1 -21.33 14.07 27.61
N PRO A 2 -21.72 13.06 26.81
CA PRO A 2 -21.64 11.68 27.27
C PRO A 2 -20.17 11.31 27.45
N ASP A 3 -19.93 10.48 28.46
CA ASP A 3 -18.66 9.85 28.79
C ASP A 3 -18.13 9.15 27.53
N SER A 4 -16.96 9.56 27.03
CA SER A 4 -16.24 8.73 26.07
C SER A 4 -15.75 7.52 26.86
N GLU A 5 -16.61 6.51 26.97
CA GLU A 5 -16.26 5.15 27.35
C GLU A 5 -14.93 4.83 26.66
N HIS A 6 -13.86 4.87 27.45
CA HIS A 6 -12.53 4.42 27.06
C HIS A 6 -12.66 2.91 26.93
N LEU A 7 -13.17 2.46 25.77
CA LEU A 7 -13.09 1.06 25.41
C LEU A 7 -11.60 0.73 25.45
N PRO A 8 -11.13 -0.12 26.39
CA PRO A 8 -9.75 -0.56 26.30
C PRO A 8 -9.62 -1.23 24.94
N ASP A 9 -8.59 -0.84 24.18
CA ASP A 9 -8.26 -1.51 22.93
C ASP A 9 -7.82 -2.93 23.31
N ASP A 10 -8.80 -3.83 23.47
CA ASP A 10 -8.62 -5.24 23.77
C ASP A 10 -8.25 -5.93 22.45
N VAL A 11 -7.18 -5.44 21.81
CA VAL A 11 -6.45 -6.25 20.84
C VAL A 11 -5.67 -7.26 21.67
N PRO A 12 -5.98 -8.57 21.59
CA PRO A 12 -5.13 -9.57 22.20
C PRO A 12 -3.76 -9.41 21.55
N VAL A 13 -2.75 -9.05 22.36
CA VAL A 13 -1.36 -9.13 21.96
C VAL A 13 -1.06 -10.61 21.79
N ALA A 14 -1.36 -11.14 20.60
CA ALA A 14 -0.96 -12.48 20.22
C ALA A 14 0.55 -12.54 20.45
N ASP A 15 1.00 -13.48 21.27
CA ASP A 15 2.42 -13.62 21.60
C ASP A 15 3.22 -13.64 20.29
N ALA A 16 4.28 -12.84 20.20
CA ALA A 16 5.04 -12.67 18.96
C ALA A 16 5.49 -14.03 18.36
N VAL A 17 5.61 -15.06 19.21
CA VAL A 17 5.87 -16.46 18.83
C VAL A 17 4.76 -17.05 17.97
N GLU A 18 3.49 -16.81 18.26
CA GLU A 18 2.34 -17.35 17.53
C GLU A 18 2.09 -16.59 16.20
N GLN A 19 2.61 -15.36 16.08
CA GLN A 19 2.65 -14.57 14.85
C GLN A 19 3.88 -14.86 13.97
N THR A 20 4.76 -15.79 14.38
CA THR A 20 5.88 -16.19 13.53
C THR A 20 5.38 -17.08 12.39
N ARG A 21 5.31 -16.54 11.17
CA ARG A 21 5.19 -17.35 9.97
C ARG A 21 6.58 -17.90 9.64
N THR A 22 6.72 -19.23 9.60
CA THR A 22 7.93 -19.86 9.05
C THR A 22 8.17 -19.29 7.65
N PRO A 23 9.36 -18.75 7.34
CA PRO A 23 9.66 -18.24 6.01
C PRO A 23 9.57 -19.40 5.03
N THR A 24 8.42 -19.51 4.37
CA THR A 24 8.27 -20.31 3.15
C THR A 24 9.02 -19.58 2.04
N GLU A 25 9.43 -20.32 0.99
CA GLU A 25 9.99 -19.74 -0.25
C GLU A 25 9.30 -18.42 -0.58
N PRO A 26 10.05 -17.37 -1.01
CA PRO A 26 9.45 -16.08 -1.29
C PRO A 26 8.28 -16.35 -2.23
N ALA A 27 7.06 -16.05 -1.75
CA ALA A 27 5.91 -16.11 -2.62
C ALA A 27 6.31 -15.29 -3.83
N LEU A 28 6.32 -15.92 -5.01
CA LEU A 28 6.54 -15.19 -6.24
C LEU A 28 5.53 -14.06 -6.19
N ASP A 29 6.03 -12.82 -6.21
CA ASP A 29 5.19 -11.65 -6.07
C ASP A 29 4.33 -11.59 -7.34
N GLU A 30 3.18 -12.27 -7.30
CA GLU A 30 2.25 -12.34 -8.43
C GLU A 30 1.70 -10.94 -8.76
N GLU A 31 1.79 -10.01 -7.81
CA GLU A 31 1.48 -8.58 -8.00
C GLU A 31 2.60 -7.80 -8.71
N ALA A 32 3.86 -8.23 -8.67
CA ALA A 32 4.97 -7.57 -9.39
C ALA A 32 4.83 -7.66 -10.91
N SER A 33 3.96 -8.54 -11.42
CA SER A 33 3.55 -8.60 -12.83
C SER A 33 2.11 -8.14 -13.04
N ALA A 34 1.42 -7.59 -12.03
CA ALA A 34 0.09 -7.05 -12.21
C ALA A 34 0.18 -5.76 -13.03
N GLU A 35 -0.37 -5.80 -14.24
CA GLU A 35 -0.69 -4.58 -14.98
C GLU A 35 -1.69 -3.74 -14.18
N PRO A 36 -1.60 -2.41 -14.25
CA PRO A 36 -2.56 -1.54 -13.61
C PRO A 36 -3.98 -1.86 -14.12
N PRO A 37 -5.01 -1.72 -13.27
CA PRO A 37 -6.38 -2.02 -13.67
C PRO A 37 -6.81 -1.14 -14.85
N ASP A 38 -7.49 -1.74 -15.82
CA ASP A 38 -7.99 -1.08 -17.04
C ASP A 38 -9.07 -0.01 -16.75
N SER A 39 -9.55 0.07 -15.51
CA SER A 39 -10.58 1.02 -15.10
C SER A 39 -10.22 1.75 -13.81
N PRO A 40 -10.59 3.05 -13.70
CA PRO A 40 -10.31 3.84 -12.51
C PRO A 40 -11.03 3.29 -11.27
N PRO A 41 -10.49 3.52 -10.07
CA PRO A 41 -11.23 3.28 -8.83
C PRO A 41 -12.48 4.17 -8.78
N LEU A 42 -13.50 3.74 -8.02
CA LEU A 42 -14.78 4.45 -7.93
C LEU A 42 -14.68 5.89 -7.40
N GLU A 43 -13.60 6.19 -6.69
CA GLU A 43 -13.31 7.50 -6.11
C GLU A 43 -12.67 8.47 -7.13
N ALA A 44 -12.08 7.93 -8.20
CA ALA A 44 -11.43 8.72 -9.24
C ALA A 44 -12.32 8.82 -10.48
N THR A 45 -12.23 9.97 -11.17
CA THR A 45 -12.79 10.10 -12.51
C THR A 45 -11.86 9.46 -13.53
N GLU A 46 -12.37 9.11 -14.70
CA GLU A 46 -11.55 8.52 -15.77
C GLU A 46 -10.42 9.47 -16.20
N ALA A 47 -10.68 10.78 -16.27
CA ALA A 47 -9.65 11.76 -16.62
C ALA A 47 -8.52 11.82 -15.59
N ASP A 48 -8.85 11.90 -14.30
CA ASP A 48 -7.88 11.95 -13.19
C ASP A 48 -7.02 10.67 -13.15
N TRP A 49 -7.62 9.52 -13.42
CA TRP A 49 -6.90 8.26 -13.51
C TRP A 49 -5.93 8.20 -14.69
N GLN A 50 -6.35 8.70 -15.85
CA GLN A 50 -5.46 8.78 -17.02
C GLN A 50 -4.26 9.71 -16.78
N GLU A 51 -4.44 10.80 -16.04
CA GLU A 51 -3.34 11.69 -15.65
C GLU A 51 -2.36 10.99 -14.70
N GLN A 52 -2.84 10.13 -13.79
CA GLN A 52 -1.96 9.38 -12.89
C GLN A 52 -1.16 8.27 -13.58
N LEU A 53 -1.70 7.69 -14.66
CA LEU A 53 -0.98 6.70 -15.47
C LEU A 53 -0.01 7.32 -16.48
N GLU A 54 -0.02 8.64 -16.64
CA GLU A 54 0.91 9.34 -17.52
C GLU A 54 2.33 9.19 -16.98
N VAL A 55 3.23 8.63 -17.81
CA VAL A 55 4.66 8.52 -17.46
C VAL A 55 5.25 9.91 -17.46
N VAL A 56 5.62 10.38 -16.27
CA VAL A 56 6.38 11.63 -16.11
C VAL A 56 7.82 11.38 -16.54
N ASP A 57 8.32 12.22 -17.46
CA ASP A 57 9.73 12.24 -17.85
C ASP A 57 10.54 12.82 -16.69
N LEU A 58 11.04 11.94 -15.83
CA LEU A 58 11.94 12.30 -14.74
C LEU A 58 13.36 12.43 -15.31
N ASP A 59 13.96 13.61 -15.16
CA ASP A 59 15.38 13.77 -15.47
C ASP A 59 16.21 12.85 -14.55
N PRO A 60 17.28 12.19 -15.03
CA PRO A 60 18.15 11.38 -14.20
C PRO A 60 18.72 12.12 -12.97
N GLU A 61 18.82 13.45 -13.00
CA GLU A 61 19.21 14.24 -11.83
C GLU A 61 18.12 14.38 -10.76
N ASP A 62 16.85 14.11 -11.09
CA ASP A 62 15.69 14.14 -10.20
C ASP A 62 15.50 12.79 -9.47
N VAL A 63 15.88 11.68 -10.10
CA VAL A 63 15.77 10.31 -9.55
C VAL A 63 16.75 10.06 -8.38
N ASP A 64 17.88 10.76 -8.35
CA ASP A 64 18.91 10.61 -7.30
C ASP A 64 18.54 11.37 -5.99
N LEU A 65 17.53 12.26 -6.04
CA LEU A 65 17.14 13.14 -4.92
C LEU A 65 16.21 12.48 -3.89
N ASP A 66 15.65 11.31 -4.18
CA ASP A 66 14.71 10.59 -3.30
C ASP A 66 15.41 9.59 -2.35
N LEU A 67 16.70 9.30 -2.56
CA LEU A 67 17.46 8.26 -1.84
C LEU A 67 18.46 8.78 -0.80
N SER A 68 18.39 10.06 -0.39
CA SER A 68 19.34 10.69 0.54
C SER A 68 18.82 10.96 1.95
#